data_AF-S2Z2Y4-F1
#
_entry.id   AF-S2Z2Y4-F1
#
_cell.length_a   1.000
_cell.length_b   1.000
_cell.length_c   1.000
_cell.angle_alpha   90.00
_cell.angle_beta   90.00
_cell.angle_gamma   90.00
#
_symmetry.space_group_name_H-M   'P 1'
#
loop_
_entity.id
_entity.type
_entity.pdbx_description
1 polymer ?
#
loop_
_entity_poly.entity_id
_entity_poly.type
_entity_poly.pdbx_seq_one_letter_code
_entity_poly.pdbx_strand_id
1 'polypeptide(L)'
;MTNSNDPFGQSPLDGDRIPEGFDTPGDRSASGASYQPYPQFEGEPGYQPFTYTEPDEEMVQSNGQVTPVGAIGFGFSRFFKNFLPWIGWMLITFAVSFAVSVAIRTPTGQLIGGSISGILSVVFACILLTGAVKSVDRVKLPFGEFPKDVAWLQIIVVSIISGLIGTFISVGIFFLLPTTRGFLNKLITLDWDSLDGYAPDDPAAASKVFELLGQLPWGGFGLSIIVVVIIGVLLAPLLEYWTYYAADHRAGIGGSISGGFNDGLKNYANVLGFEIVAGLITLVIGAVSFGILLPLVQGPVMIGRALVYRQMSKGNIPATVVQ
;
A
#
# COMPACT_ATOMS: atom_id res chain seq x y z
N MET A 1 57.90 32.05 -54.70
CA MET A 1 58.97 33.04 -54.55
C MET A 1 58.54 34.31 -55.28
N THR A 2 58.78 35.47 -54.66
CA THR A 2 58.55 36.86 -55.10
C THR A 2 57.10 37.39 -55.26
N ASN A 3 56.95 38.62 -54.75
CA ASN A 3 56.13 39.75 -55.23
C ASN A 3 54.72 40.04 -54.65
N SER A 4 54.68 41.13 -53.86
CA SER A 4 53.99 42.43 -54.07
C SER A 4 52.55 42.51 -54.60
N ASN A 5 51.81 43.43 -53.98
CA ASN A 5 50.69 44.27 -54.46
C ASN A 5 49.30 43.96 -53.85
N ASP A 6 48.70 44.99 -53.25
CA ASP A 6 47.23 45.23 -53.18
C ASP A 6 46.61 45.20 -54.62
N PRO A 7 45.34 45.56 -54.95
CA PRO A 7 44.14 46.02 -54.19
C PRO A 7 42.79 45.46 -54.79
N PHE A 8 41.63 46.03 -54.40
CA PHE A 8 40.29 46.00 -55.07
C PHE A 8 39.51 44.66 -55.06
N GLY A 9 38.18 44.59 -54.82
CA GLY A 9 37.18 45.61 -54.56
C GLY A 9 35.73 45.04 -54.54
N GLN A 10 34.80 45.97 -54.28
CA GLN A 10 33.37 46.06 -54.70
C GLN A 10 32.34 45.17 -53.95
N SER A 11 31.44 45.71 -53.09
CA SER A 11 30.21 46.56 -53.30
C SER A 11 28.93 45.74 -53.58
N PRO A 12 27.66 46.22 -53.39
CA PRO A 12 27.19 47.52 -52.87
C PRO A 12 25.90 47.55 -51.97
N LEU A 13 25.74 48.66 -51.24
CA LEU A 13 24.59 49.58 -51.05
C LEU A 13 23.12 49.15 -50.81
N ASP A 14 22.48 49.99 -49.96
CA ASP A 14 21.09 50.49 -49.96
C ASP A 14 19.94 49.49 -49.74
N GLY A 15 18.89 49.76 -48.98
CA GLY A 15 18.27 51.03 -48.59
C GLY A 15 16.76 50.90 -48.81
N ASP A 16 15.97 51.22 -47.78
CA ASP A 16 14.60 51.74 -47.85
C ASP A 16 13.44 50.97 -48.55
N ARG A 17 12.40 50.71 -47.74
CA ARG A 17 10.93 50.78 -48.03
C ARG A 17 10.15 49.54 -48.50
N ILE A 18 9.25 49.13 -47.59
CA ILE A 18 7.92 48.49 -47.72
C ILE A 18 7.08 48.95 -48.94
N PRO A 19 6.18 48.09 -49.46
CA PRO A 19 4.75 48.24 -49.11
C PRO A 19 3.93 46.93 -48.95
N GLU A 20 2.77 47.13 -48.31
CA GLU A 20 1.71 46.21 -47.86
C GLU A 20 1.00 45.40 -48.97
N GLY A 21 0.44 44.25 -48.60
CA GLY A 21 -0.54 43.51 -49.41
C GLY A 21 -1.23 42.40 -48.60
N PHE A 22 -2.52 42.57 -48.34
CA PHE A 22 -3.44 41.56 -47.78
C PHE A 22 -3.67 40.43 -48.79
N ASP A 23 -3.71 39.17 -48.31
CA ASP A 23 -4.48 38.09 -48.94
C ASP A 23 -5.03 37.11 -47.87
N THR A 24 -6.28 36.71 -48.08
CA THR A 24 -7.23 36.05 -47.17
C THR A 24 -7.07 34.51 -47.01
N PRO A 25 -7.81 33.88 -46.07
CA PRO A 25 -7.47 32.56 -45.51
C PRO A 25 -8.01 31.39 -46.33
N GLY A 26 -7.21 30.32 -46.36
CA GLY A 26 -7.63 29.00 -46.85
C GLY A 26 -6.74 28.48 -47.95
N ASP A 27 -5.57 27.93 -47.59
CA ASP A 27 -5.07 26.75 -48.28
C ASP A 27 -3.86 26.12 -47.55
N ARG A 28 -4.06 24.86 -47.12
CA ARG A 28 -3.08 23.76 -47.07
C ARG A 28 -2.23 23.55 -45.81
N SER A 29 -2.85 22.87 -44.86
CA SER A 29 -2.41 21.61 -44.21
C SER A 29 -0.93 21.19 -44.28
N ALA A 30 -0.37 20.93 -43.08
CA ALA A 30 0.41 19.73 -42.67
C ALA A 30 1.59 20.09 -41.76
N SER A 31 1.36 20.14 -40.43
CA SER A 31 2.45 20.26 -39.45
C SER A 31 3.10 18.90 -39.21
N GLY A 32 4.09 18.59 -40.05
CA GLY A 32 5.06 17.52 -39.85
C GLY A 32 6.47 18.09 -39.76
N ALA A 33 7.15 17.71 -38.68
CA ALA A 33 8.60 17.52 -38.58
C ALA A 33 9.55 18.69 -38.26
N SER A 34 10.56 18.25 -37.49
CA SER A 34 11.98 18.65 -37.45
C SER A 34 12.39 19.90 -36.67
N TYR A 35 13.04 19.63 -35.54
CA TYR A 35 13.93 20.52 -34.82
C TYR A 35 15.02 21.12 -35.73
N GLN A 36 15.29 22.41 -35.53
CA GLN A 36 16.60 23.03 -35.75
C GLN A 36 16.99 23.76 -34.44
N PRO A 37 18.17 23.49 -33.85
CA PRO A 37 18.58 24.08 -32.59
C PRO A 37 19.11 25.51 -32.80
N TYR A 38 18.72 26.43 -31.90
CA TYR A 38 19.29 27.78 -31.89
C TYR A 38 20.76 27.73 -31.45
N PRO A 39 21.64 28.59 -32.00
CA PRO A 39 23.04 28.66 -31.60
C PRO A 39 23.15 29.11 -30.14
N GLN A 40 23.75 28.28 -29.28
CA GLN A 40 24.04 28.67 -27.90
C GLN A 40 25.16 29.70 -27.89
N PHE A 41 24.92 30.81 -27.21
CA PHE A 41 25.92 31.82 -26.90
C PHE A 41 26.93 31.22 -25.90
N GLU A 42 28.22 31.17 -26.26
CA GLU A 42 29.30 30.78 -25.35
C GLU A 42 29.44 31.84 -24.25
N GLY A 43 29.01 31.51 -23.03
CA GLY A 43 29.32 32.34 -21.86
C GLY A 43 28.36 32.29 -20.68
N GLU A 44 27.13 31.76 -20.81
CA GLU A 44 26.23 31.67 -19.66
C GLU A 44 26.36 30.32 -18.92
N PRO A 45 26.49 30.31 -17.57
CA PRO A 45 26.38 29.09 -16.80
C PRO A 45 24.97 28.54 -16.99
N GLY A 46 24.86 27.45 -17.77
CA GLY A 46 23.59 26.78 -18.00
C GLY A 46 22.94 26.44 -16.65
N TYR A 47 21.74 26.97 -16.44
CA TYR A 47 20.90 26.61 -15.31
C TYR A 47 20.48 25.15 -15.49
N GLN A 48 21.31 24.22 -15.01
CA GLN A 48 20.90 22.84 -14.83
C GLN A 48 19.94 22.81 -13.65
N PRO A 49 18.67 22.35 -13.82
CA PRO A 49 17.82 22.12 -12.67
C PRO A 49 18.56 21.17 -11.72
N PHE A 50 18.75 21.60 -10.49
CA PHE A 50 19.46 20.84 -9.45
C PHE A 50 18.62 19.61 -9.07
N THR A 51 18.73 18.53 -9.84
CA THR A 51 18.29 17.20 -9.40
C THR A 51 19.35 16.65 -8.44
N TYR A 52 19.21 16.98 -7.15
CA TYR A 52 19.88 16.21 -6.10
C TYR A 52 19.23 14.83 -6.02
N THR A 53 19.72 13.91 -6.85
CA THR A 53 19.52 12.48 -6.62
C THR A 53 20.54 12.10 -5.55
N GLU A 54 20.07 12.00 -4.31
CA GLU A 54 20.86 11.39 -3.23
C GLU A 54 21.33 10.01 -3.74
N PRO A 55 22.63 9.69 -3.67
CA PRO A 55 23.11 8.40 -4.18
C PRO A 55 22.33 7.29 -3.49
N ASP A 56 21.73 6.40 -4.28
CA ASP A 56 21.02 5.24 -3.74
C ASP A 56 21.99 4.46 -2.83
N GLU A 57 21.53 4.13 -1.62
CA GLU A 57 22.34 3.44 -0.62
C GLU A 57 22.90 2.13 -1.21
N GLU A 58 24.13 1.77 -0.84
CA GLU A 58 24.72 0.50 -1.27
C GLU A 58 23.84 -0.66 -0.80
N MET A 59 23.44 -1.51 -1.74
CA MET A 59 22.59 -2.66 -1.48
C MET A 59 23.46 -3.91 -1.35
N VAL A 60 23.28 -4.62 -0.24
CA VAL A 60 24.01 -5.85 0.08
C VAL A 60 23.04 -7.01 0.25
N GLN A 61 23.50 -8.23 0.00
CA GLN A 61 22.66 -9.40 0.18
C GLN A 61 22.48 -9.70 1.68
N SER A 62 21.22 -9.89 2.10
CA SER A 62 20.91 -10.30 3.47
C SER A 62 21.51 -11.67 3.82
N ASN A 63 21.97 -11.80 5.06
CA ASN A 63 22.45 -13.06 5.65
C ASN A 63 21.31 -14.07 5.96
N GLY A 64 20.05 -13.66 5.80
CA GLY A 64 18.86 -14.49 6.07
C GLY A 64 18.26 -14.33 7.46
N GLN A 65 18.85 -13.49 8.33
CA GLN A 65 18.39 -13.26 9.69
C GLN A 65 17.53 -11.99 9.76
N VAL A 66 16.41 -12.08 10.47
CA VAL A 66 15.51 -10.96 10.69
C VAL A 66 15.95 -10.14 11.90
N THR A 67 15.97 -8.82 11.76
CA THR A 67 16.22 -7.88 12.87
C THR A 67 14.94 -7.06 13.17
N PRO A 68 14.10 -7.48 14.14
CA PRO A 68 12.76 -6.91 14.32
C PRO A 68 12.75 -5.41 14.61
N VAL A 69 13.54 -4.99 15.59
CA VAL A 69 13.64 -3.57 15.98
C VAL A 69 14.28 -2.74 14.88
N GLY A 70 15.32 -3.29 14.22
CA GLY A 70 15.96 -2.67 13.07
C GLY A 70 14.99 -2.43 11.92
N ALA A 71 14.14 -3.40 11.62
CA ALA A 71 13.14 -3.30 10.56
C ALA A 71 12.07 -2.25 10.85
N ILE A 72 11.63 -2.12 12.10
CA ILE A 72 10.70 -1.06 12.52
C ILE A 72 11.35 0.30 12.37
N GLY A 73 12.54 0.49 12.94
CA GLY A 73 13.29 1.75 12.84
C GLY A 73 13.55 2.15 11.38
N PHE A 74 13.91 1.17 10.55
CA PHE A 74 14.06 1.36 9.11
C PHE A 74 12.75 1.82 8.45
N GLY A 75 11.64 1.12 8.70
CA GLY A 75 10.34 1.46 8.12
C GLY A 75 9.92 2.90 8.42
N PHE A 76 10.05 3.33 9.68
CA PHE A 76 9.76 4.71 10.08
C PHE A 76 10.73 5.72 9.46
N SER A 77 12.04 5.46 9.51
CA SER A 77 13.04 6.31 8.89
C SER A 77 12.78 6.48 7.39
N ARG A 78 12.50 5.37 6.70
CA ARG A 78 12.28 5.35 5.25
C ARG A 78 11.01 6.07 4.86
N PHE A 79 9.92 5.86 5.60
CA PHE A 79 8.67 6.58 5.40
C PHE A 79 8.88 8.08 5.54
N PHE A 80 9.51 8.55 6.63
CA PHE A 80 9.68 9.99 6.86
C PHE A 80 10.66 10.67 5.90
N LYS A 81 11.69 9.95 5.42
CA LYS A 81 12.58 10.45 4.35
C LYS A 81 11.87 10.64 3.01
N ASN A 82 10.75 9.95 2.78
CA ASN A 82 9.97 10.05 1.55
C ASN A 82 8.46 10.05 1.82
N PHE A 83 8.01 10.92 2.73
CA PHE A 83 6.64 10.84 3.24
C PHE A 83 5.59 11.34 2.25
N LEU A 84 5.93 12.29 1.36
CA LEU A 84 4.94 12.93 0.47
C LEU A 84 4.25 11.92 -0.45
N PRO A 85 4.94 11.02 -1.16
CA PRO A 85 4.29 10.01 -1.99
C PRO A 85 3.35 9.10 -1.23
N TRP A 86 3.74 8.68 -0.02
CA TRP A 86 2.91 7.83 0.83
C TRP A 86 1.64 8.52 1.28
N ILE A 87 1.75 9.75 1.78
CA ILE A 87 0.59 10.55 2.17
C ILE A 87 -0.29 10.85 0.96
N GLY A 88 0.29 11.12 -0.20
CA GLY A 88 -0.46 11.32 -1.45
C GLY A 88 -1.35 10.13 -1.78
N TRP A 89 -0.80 8.91 -1.74
CA TRP A 89 -1.60 7.70 -1.98
C TRP A 89 -2.65 7.47 -0.90
N MET A 90 -2.33 7.71 0.38
CA MET A 90 -3.32 7.60 1.47
C MET A 90 -4.47 8.60 1.32
N LEU A 91 -4.17 9.84 0.92
CA LEU A 91 -5.17 10.87 0.66
C LEU A 91 -6.05 10.53 -0.55
N ILE A 92 -5.47 9.94 -1.59
CA ILE A 92 -6.25 9.45 -2.75
C ILE A 92 -7.17 8.31 -2.32
N THR A 93 -6.66 7.33 -1.57
CA THR A 93 -7.49 6.25 -1.04
C THR A 93 -8.62 6.81 -0.18
N PHE A 94 -8.33 7.79 0.68
CA PHE A 94 -9.34 8.46 1.49
C PHE A 94 -10.39 9.21 0.65
N ALA A 95 -9.95 10.04 -0.30
CA ALA A 95 -10.84 10.83 -1.16
C ALA A 95 -11.75 9.93 -2.01
N VAL A 96 -11.20 8.85 -2.56
CA VAL A 96 -11.95 7.87 -3.34
C VAL A 96 -12.95 7.12 -2.46
N SER A 97 -12.54 6.64 -1.29
CA SER A 97 -13.44 5.99 -0.33
C SER A 97 -14.56 6.92 0.14
N PHE A 98 -14.26 8.21 0.35
CA PHE A 98 -15.26 9.23 0.69
C PHE A 98 -16.26 9.43 -0.46
N ALA A 99 -15.79 9.58 -1.70
CA ALA A 99 -16.65 9.73 -2.87
C ALA A 99 -17.59 8.52 -3.06
N VAL A 100 -17.06 7.30 -2.92
CA VAL A 100 -17.86 6.07 -2.96
C VAL A 100 -18.89 6.04 -1.82
N SER A 101 -18.50 6.46 -0.61
CA SER A 101 -19.40 6.52 0.55
C SER A 101 -20.57 7.48 0.37
N VAL A 102 -20.39 8.55 -0.41
CA VAL A 102 -21.49 9.46 -0.80
C VAL A 102 -22.38 8.80 -1.85
N ALA A 103 -21.78 8.15 -2.86
CA ALA A 103 -22.51 7.52 -3.95
C ALA A 103 -23.45 6.38 -3.48
N ILE A 104 -23.02 5.59 -2.49
CA ILE A 104 -23.81 4.48 -1.93
C ILE A 104 -25.05 4.90 -1.12
N ARG A 105 -25.28 6.20 -0.92
CA ARG A 105 -26.51 6.68 -0.22
C ARG A 105 -27.76 6.60 -1.10
N THR A 106 -27.60 6.27 -2.38
CA THR A 106 -28.71 6.05 -3.32
C THR A 106 -29.02 4.55 -3.44
N PRO A 107 -30.28 4.13 -3.71
CA PRO A 107 -30.62 2.72 -3.88
C PRO A 107 -29.80 2.00 -4.95
N THR A 108 -29.58 2.64 -6.11
CA THR A 108 -28.71 2.14 -7.18
C THR A 108 -27.24 2.11 -6.73
N GLY A 109 -26.81 3.11 -5.96
CA GLY A 109 -25.47 3.19 -5.41
C GLY A 109 -25.16 2.08 -4.41
N GLN A 110 -26.13 1.61 -3.61
CA GLN A 110 -25.91 0.50 -2.68
C GLN A 110 -25.57 -0.81 -3.39
N LEU A 111 -26.27 -1.13 -4.49
CA LEU A 111 -26.06 -2.38 -5.24
C LEU A 111 -24.69 -2.45 -5.92
N ILE A 112 -24.17 -1.32 -6.41
CA ILE A 112 -22.94 -1.28 -7.21
C ILE A 112 -21.75 -0.80 -6.38
N GLY A 113 -21.96 0.13 -5.45
CA GLY A 113 -20.89 0.82 -4.74
C GLY A 113 -20.17 -0.04 -3.70
N GLY A 114 -20.83 -1.07 -3.15
CA GLY A 114 -20.15 -2.07 -2.31
C GLY A 114 -19.05 -2.81 -3.08
N SER A 115 -19.39 -3.31 -4.28
CA SER A 115 -18.44 -4.00 -5.17
C SER A 115 -17.31 -3.08 -5.64
N ILE A 116 -17.63 -1.84 -6.00
CA ILE A 116 -16.64 -0.83 -6.41
C ILE A 116 -15.67 -0.53 -5.26
N SER A 117 -16.17 -0.34 -4.04
CA SER A 117 -15.33 -0.08 -2.85
C SER A 117 -14.36 -1.24 -2.59
N GLY A 118 -14.84 -2.48 -2.70
CA GLY A 118 -13.99 -3.67 -2.55
C GLY A 118 -12.88 -3.73 -3.59
N ILE A 119 -13.21 -3.52 -4.87
CA ILE A 119 -12.23 -3.52 -5.97
C ILE A 119 -11.18 -2.42 -5.76
N LEU A 120 -11.61 -1.20 -5.43
CA LEU A 120 -10.69 -0.08 -5.19
C LEU A 120 -9.78 -0.33 -3.99
N SER A 121 -10.30 -0.93 -2.92
CA SER A 121 -9.50 -1.30 -1.76
C SER A 121 -8.40 -2.29 -2.12
N VAL A 122 -8.71 -3.31 -2.93
CA VAL A 122 -7.73 -4.26 -3.45
C VAL A 122 -6.70 -3.54 -4.34
N VAL A 123 -7.15 -2.63 -5.20
CA VAL A 123 -6.26 -1.88 -6.09
C VAL A 123 -5.25 -1.05 -5.29
N PHE A 124 -5.71 -0.29 -4.30
CA PHE A 124 -4.83 0.50 -3.44
C PHE A 124 -3.90 -0.37 -2.60
N ALA A 125 -4.38 -1.48 -2.06
CA ALA A 125 -3.56 -2.42 -1.31
C ALA A 125 -2.39 -2.95 -2.16
N CYS A 126 -2.65 -3.35 -3.41
CA CYS A 126 -1.60 -3.80 -4.33
C CYS A 126 -0.56 -2.70 -4.61
N ILE A 127 -1.01 -1.48 -4.89
CA ILE A 127 -0.13 -0.33 -5.17
C ILE A 127 0.75 0.00 -3.96
N LEU A 128 0.16 0.07 -2.76
CA LEU A 128 0.90 0.38 -1.53
C LEU A 128 1.88 -0.74 -1.16
N LEU A 129 1.50 -2.00 -1.36
CA LEU A 129 2.38 -3.15 -1.14
C LEU A 129 3.58 -3.12 -2.09
N THR A 130 3.37 -2.89 -3.39
CA THR A 130 4.46 -2.72 -4.35
C THR A 130 5.34 -1.50 -3.99
N GLY A 131 4.72 -0.39 -3.59
CA GLY A 131 5.43 0.78 -3.09
C GLY A 131 6.29 0.49 -1.85
N ALA A 132 5.81 -0.35 -0.92
CA ALA A 132 6.56 -0.78 0.26
C ALA A 132 7.83 -1.55 -0.13
N VAL A 133 7.71 -2.52 -1.04
CA VAL A 133 8.85 -3.32 -1.54
C VAL A 133 9.88 -2.42 -2.21
N LYS A 134 9.45 -1.53 -3.13
CA LYS A 134 10.35 -0.58 -3.80
C LYS A 134 10.98 0.43 -2.86
N SER A 135 10.31 0.77 -1.76
CA SER A 135 10.85 1.69 -0.74
C SER A 135 12.04 1.07 0.00
N VAL A 136 12.19 -0.25 0.03
CA VAL A 136 13.42 -0.87 0.56
C VAL A 136 14.61 -0.53 -0.33
N ASP A 137 14.41 -0.52 -1.65
CA ASP A 137 15.48 -0.37 -2.63
C ASP A 137 15.88 1.11 -2.88
N ARG A 138 14.98 2.07 -2.64
CA ARG A 138 15.22 3.50 -2.95
C ARG A 138 14.82 4.44 -1.82
N VAL A 139 15.67 5.44 -1.53
CA VAL A 139 15.42 6.44 -0.47
C VAL A 139 14.23 7.31 -0.84
N LYS A 140 14.24 7.80 -2.09
CA LYS A 140 13.18 8.66 -2.63
C LYS A 140 12.47 7.91 -3.76
N LEU A 141 11.33 7.32 -3.43
CA LEU A 141 10.44 6.68 -4.40
C LEU A 141 9.43 7.70 -4.93
N PRO A 142 9.46 8.07 -6.23
CA PRO A 142 8.51 9.01 -6.79
C PRO A 142 7.07 8.54 -6.67
N PHE A 143 6.13 9.49 -6.59
CA PHE A 143 4.69 9.21 -6.51
C PHE A 143 4.19 8.27 -7.62
N GLY A 144 4.65 8.48 -8.86
CA GLY A 144 4.26 7.68 -10.03
C GLY A 144 4.92 6.30 -10.13
N GLU A 145 5.83 5.93 -9.23
CA GLU A 145 6.49 4.62 -9.26
C GLU A 145 5.74 3.53 -8.49
N PHE A 146 4.85 3.92 -7.57
CA PHE A 146 4.02 2.98 -6.78
C PHE A 146 3.17 2.05 -7.65
N PRO A 147 2.41 2.54 -8.67
CA PRO A 147 1.56 1.68 -9.48
C PRO A 147 2.29 0.99 -10.65
N LYS A 148 3.59 1.24 -10.84
CA LYS A 148 4.36 0.59 -11.92
C LYS A 148 4.77 -0.82 -11.52
N ASP A 149 4.78 -1.74 -12.47
CA ASP A 149 5.23 -3.12 -12.29
C ASP A 149 4.56 -3.86 -11.13
N VAL A 150 3.28 -3.57 -10.87
CA VAL A 150 2.52 -4.24 -9.82
C VAL A 150 2.21 -5.68 -10.26
N ALA A 151 2.55 -6.66 -9.42
CA ALA A 151 2.24 -8.07 -9.62
C ALA A 151 0.75 -8.36 -9.34
N TRP A 152 -0.17 -7.69 -10.05
CA TRP A 152 -1.60 -7.66 -9.75
C TRP A 152 -2.18 -9.05 -9.48
N LEU A 153 -1.99 -9.98 -10.42
CA LEU A 153 -2.55 -11.32 -10.33
C LEU A 153 -1.95 -12.10 -9.14
N GLN A 154 -0.63 -12.05 -8.97
CA GLN A 154 0.08 -12.79 -7.93
C GLN A 154 -0.31 -12.26 -6.55
N ILE A 155 -0.30 -10.94 -6.34
CA ILE A 155 -0.68 -10.31 -5.07
C ILE A 155 -2.13 -10.67 -4.74
N ILE A 156 -3.07 -10.50 -5.68
CA ILE A 156 -4.49 -10.76 -5.45
C ILE A 156 -4.72 -12.23 -5.11
N VAL A 157 -4.21 -13.16 -5.93
CA VAL A 157 -4.43 -14.60 -5.71
C VAL A 157 -3.80 -15.06 -4.40
N VAL A 158 -2.58 -14.63 -4.09
CA VAL A 158 -1.90 -15.00 -2.84
C VAL A 158 -2.61 -14.39 -1.62
N SER A 159 -3.10 -13.15 -1.72
CA SER A 159 -3.87 -12.51 -0.64
C SER A 159 -5.18 -13.24 -0.38
N ILE A 160 -5.89 -13.67 -1.43
CA ILE A 160 -7.12 -14.46 -1.30
C ILE A 160 -6.81 -15.81 -0.64
N ILE A 161 -5.78 -16.53 -1.10
CA ILE A 161 -5.41 -17.83 -0.53
C ILE A 161 -5.01 -17.69 0.94
N SER A 162 -4.16 -16.72 1.26
CA SER A 162 -3.72 -16.42 2.64
C SER A 162 -4.92 -16.08 3.54
N GLY A 163 -5.81 -15.19 3.06
CA GLY A 163 -7.02 -14.80 3.78
C GLY A 163 -8.01 -15.94 4.00
N LEU A 164 -8.23 -16.79 2.99
CA LEU A 164 -9.09 -17.97 3.10
C LEU A 164 -8.53 -18.99 4.08
N ILE A 165 -7.23 -19.27 4.03
CA ILE A 165 -6.58 -20.20 4.96
C ILE A 165 -6.64 -19.65 6.39
N GLY A 166 -6.27 -18.38 6.59
CA GLY A 166 -6.33 -17.75 7.91
C GLY A 166 -7.74 -17.71 8.48
N THR A 167 -8.74 -17.39 7.66
CA THR A 167 -10.15 -17.41 8.05
C THR A 167 -10.61 -18.82 8.38
N PHE A 168 -10.29 -19.80 7.53
CA PHE A 168 -10.67 -21.19 7.76
C PHE A 168 -10.10 -21.74 9.08
N ILE A 169 -8.83 -21.47 9.37
CA ILE A 169 -8.21 -21.88 10.63
C ILE A 169 -8.87 -21.17 11.82
N SER A 170 -9.05 -19.86 11.74
CA SER A 170 -9.62 -19.05 12.81
C SER A 170 -11.06 -19.45 13.14
N VAL A 171 -11.90 -19.60 12.10
CA VAL A 171 -13.29 -20.04 12.21
C VAL A 171 -13.37 -21.48 12.70
N GLY A 172 -12.55 -22.38 12.14
CA GLY A 172 -12.49 -23.78 12.57
C GLY A 172 -12.19 -23.87 14.06
N ILE A 173 -11.17 -23.17 14.54
CA ILE A 173 -10.82 -23.14 15.97
C ILE A 173 -11.95 -22.51 16.79
N PHE A 174 -12.51 -21.38 16.34
CA PHE A 174 -13.60 -20.71 17.04
C PHE A 174 -14.76 -21.66 17.36
N PHE A 175 -15.20 -22.46 16.38
CA PHE A 175 -16.29 -23.42 16.56
C PHE A 175 -15.89 -24.69 17.34
N LEU A 176 -14.59 -25.01 17.41
CA LEU A 176 -14.09 -26.11 18.24
C LEU A 176 -14.00 -25.73 19.72
N LEU A 177 -14.01 -24.45 20.10
CA LEU A 177 -13.92 -24.06 21.50
C LEU A 177 -15.19 -24.44 22.30
N PRO A 178 -15.05 -25.04 23.50
CA PRO A 178 -16.20 -25.42 24.33
C PRO A 178 -17.10 -24.23 24.70
N THR A 179 -16.51 -23.08 24.95
CA THR A 179 -17.20 -21.83 25.28
C THR A 179 -18.07 -21.32 24.13
N THR A 180 -17.59 -21.42 22.89
CA THR A 180 -18.38 -21.08 21.69
C THR A 180 -19.55 -22.06 21.53
N ARG A 181 -19.29 -23.36 21.66
CA ARG A 181 -20.33 -24.39 21.56
C ARG A 181 -21.40 -24.22 22.63
N GLY A 182 -21.00 -23.90 23.86
CA GLY A 182 -21.92 -23.58 24.96
C GLY A 182 -22.76 -22.34 24.69
N PHE A 183 -22.15 -21.27 24.15
CA PHE A 183 -22.87 -20.08 23.71
C PHE A 183 -23.92 -20.39 22.64
N LEU A 184 -23.52 -21.09 21.58
CA LEU A 184 -24.43 -21.46 20.48
C LEU A 184 -25.55 -22.37 20.96
N ASN A 185 -25.25 -23.34 21.81
CA ASN A 185 -26.26 -24.23 22.38
C ASN A 185 -27.26 -23.45 23.25
N LYS A 186 -26.79 -22.54 24.11
CA LYS A 186 -27.67 -21.68 24.90
C LYS A 186 -28.52 -20.77 24.01
N LEU A 187 -27.95 -20.21 22.94
CA LEU A 187 -28.65 -19.35 21.99
C LEU A 187 -29.84 -20.06 21.31
N ILE A 188 -29.64 -21.29 20.85
CA ILE A 188 -30.72 -22.05 20.18
C ILE A 188 -31.75 -22.65 21.15
N THR A 189 -31.41 -22.73 22.44
CA THR A 189 -32.30 -23.27 23.50
C THR A 189 -32.89 -22.18 24.38
N LEU A 190 -32.68 -20.90 24.05
CA LEU A 190 -33.40 -19.80 24.70
C LEU A 190 -34.90 -19.95 24.46
N ASP A 191 -35.67 -19.53 25.46
CA ASP A 191 -37.13 -19.52 25.40
C ASP A 191 -37.62 -18.34 24.55
N TRP A 192 -37.38 -18.45 23.24
CA TRP A 192 -37.79 -17.44 22.26
C TRP A 192 -39.31 -17.32 22.18
N ASP A 193 -40.04 -18.41 22.42
CA ASP A 193 -41.50 -18.48 22.42
C ASP A 193 -42.11 -17.59 23.53
N SER A 194 -41.35 -17.26 24.58
CA SER A 194 -41.76 -16.25 25.57
C SER A 194 -42.01 -14.84 25.00
N LEU A 195 -41.64 -14.59 23.75
CA LEU A 195 -41.87 -13.33 23.03
C LEU A 195 -43.19 -13.30 22.23
N ASP A 196 -43.86 -14.43 22.01
CA ASP A 196 -45.03 -14.53 21.12
C ASP A 196 -46.23 -13.67 21.55
N GLY A 197 -46.26 -13.26 22.82
CA GLY A 197 -47.31 -12.39 23.39
C GLY A 197 -47.09 -10.89 23.20
N TYR A 198 -45.96 -10.47 22.62
CA TYR A 198 -45.59 -9.06 22.49
C TYR A 198 -45.68 -8.56 21.05
N ALA A 199 -46.17 -7.33 20.86
CA ALA A 199 -46.05 -6.66 19.58
C ALA A 199 -44.58 -6.24 19.32
N PRO A 200 -44.10 -6.20 18.06
CA PRO A 200 -42.71 -5.87 17.73
C PRO A 200 -42.24 -4.48 18.21
N ASP A 201 -43.17 -3.55 18.41
CA ASP A 201 -42.96 -2.18 18.86
C ASP A 201 -43.24 -1.97 20.36
N ASP A 202 -43.61 -3.02 21.09
CA ASP A 202 -43.86 -2.95 22.53
C ASP A 202 -42.55 -2.74 23.31
N PRO A 203 -42.40 -1.66 24.11
CA PRO A 203 -41.25 -1.47 24.98
C PRO A 203 -40.98 -2.64 25.94
N ALA A 204 -42.02 -3.38 26.33
CA ALA A 204 -41.89 -4.57 27.18
C ALA A 204 -41.22 -5.75 26.43
N ALA A 205 -41.43 -5.87 25.12
CA ALA A 205 -40.75 -6.85 24.27
C ALA A 205 -39.23 -6.66 24.31
N ALA A 206 -38.79 -5.40 24.18
CA ALA A 206 -37.37 -5.05 24.23
C ALA A 206 -36.73 -5.47 25.55
N SER A 207 -37.40 -5.19 26.68
CA SER A 207 -36.93 -5.63 28.00
C SER A 207 -36.78 -7.15 28.09
N LYS A 208 -37.74 -7.90 27.53
CA LYS A 208 -37.69 -9.37 27.55
C LYS A 208 -36.58 -9.92 26.67
N VAL A 209 -36.34 -9.31 25.51
CA VAL A 209 -35.20 -9.65 24.64
C VAL A 209 -33.88 -9.43 25.38
N PHE A 210 -33.71 -8.30 26.08
CA PHE A 210 -32.49 -8.06 26.86
C PHE A 210 -32.31 -9.07 28.01
N GLU A 211 -33.41 -9.47 28.67
CA GLU A 211 -33.38 -10.52 29.68
C GLU A 211 -32.91 -11.86 29.09
N LEU A 212 -33.47 -12.29 27.96
CA LEU A 212 -33.09 -13.52 27.26
C LEU A 212 -31.62 -13.49 26.81
N LEU A 213 -31.20 -12.38 26.18
CA LEU A 213 -29.81 -12.19 25.77
C LEU A 213 -28.86 -12.15 26.99
N GLY A 214 -29.30 -11.62 28.12
CA GLY A 214 -28.54 -11.61 29.38
C GLY A 214 -28.22 -13.01 29.92
N GLN A 215 -29.02 -14.03 29.56
CA GLN A 215 -28.76 -15.42 29.93
C GLN A 215 -27.66 -16.09 29.10
N LEU A 216 -27.20 -15.46 28.02
CA LEU A 216 -26.14 -16.01 27.19
C LEU A 216 -24.80 -15.95 27.94
N PRO A 217 -23.94 -16.96 27.77
CA PRO A 217 -22.63 -17.00 28.41
C PRO A 217 -21.63 -16.07 27.69
N TRP A 218 -21.89 -14.76 27.71
CA TRP A 218 -21.09 -13.73 27.04
C TRP A 218 -19.62 -13.75 27.45
N GLY A 219 -19.31 -14.07 28.72
CA GLY A 219 -17.92 -14.21 29.18
C GLY A 219 -17.18 -15.34 28.47
N GLY A 220 -17.83 -16.49 28.25
CA GLY A 220 -17.25 -17.59 27.51
C GLY A 220 -17.07 -17.25 26.03
N PHE A 221 -18.08 -16.62 25.41
CA PHE A 221 -18.00 -16.17 24.03
C PHE A 221 -16.89 -15.13 23.80
N GLY A 222 -16.77 -14.15 24.69
CA GLY A 222 -15.69 -13.16 24.68
C GLY A 222 -14.32 -13.81 24.82
N LEU A 223 -14.17 -14.80 25.72
CA LEU A 223 -12.94 -15.58 25.84
C LEU A 223 -12.60 -16.31 24.52
N SER A 224 -13.59 -16.90 23.84
CA SER A 224 -13.37 -17.52 22.53
C SER A 224 -12.80 -16.56 21.51
N ILE A 225 -13.31 -15.31 21.47
CA ILE A 225 -12.78 -14.27 20.58
C ILE A 225 -11.33 -13.96 20.92
N ILE A 226 -11.00 -13.78 22.20
CA ILE A 226 -9.63 -13.51 22.65
C ILE A 226 -8.68 -14.64 22.22
N VAL A 227 -9.08 -15.90 22.41
CA VAL A 227 -8.29 -17.07 22.01
C VAL A 227 -8.04 -17.07 20.51
N VAL A 228 -9.07 -16.82 19.69
CA VAL A 228 -8.93 -16.77 18.23
C VAL A 228 -8.04 -15.60 17.79
N VAL A 229 -8.14 -14.44 18.44
CA VAL A 229 -7.25 -13.30 18.16
C VAL A 229 -5.80 -13.65 18.46
N ILE A 230 -5.53 -14.28 19.62
CA ILE A 230 -4.17 -14.73 19.97
C ILE A 230 -3.64 -15.69 18.92
N ILE A 231 -4.45 -16.66 18.50
CA ILE A 231 -4.06 -17.62 17.46
C ILE A 231 -3.83 -16.92 16.13
N GLY A 232 -4.67 -15.95 15.76
CA GLY A 232 -4.47 -15.12 14.57
C GLY A 232 -3.13 -14.39 14.60
N VAL A 233 -2.76 -13.79 15.73
CA VAL A 233 -1.44 -13.15 15.93
C VAL A 233 -0.31 -14.16 15.78
N LEU A 234 -0.46 -15.38 16.30
CA LEU A 234 0.54 -16.44 16.15
C LEU A 234 0.63 -16.97 14.71
N LEU A 235 -0.44 -16.92 13.93
CA LEU A 235 -0.46 -17.35 12.54
C LEU A 235 0.01 -16.28 11.56
N ALA A 236 -0.13 -14.99 11.90
CA ALA A 236 0.19 -13.87 11.02
C ALA A 236 1.61 -13.94 10.42
N PRO A 237 2.68 -14.25 11.19
CA PRO A 237 4.04 -14.44 10.65
C PRO A 237 4.14 -15.46 9.51
N LEU A 238 3.26 -16.46 9.50
CA LEU A 238 3.30 -17.55 8.53
C LEU A 238 2.47 -17.28 7.28
N LEU A 239 1.56 -16.31 7.31
CA LEU A 239 0.56 -16.08 6.26
C LEU A 239 0.71 -14.72 5.57
N GLU A 240 1.11 -13.69 6.31
CA GLU A 240 1.10 -12.30 5.80
C GLU A 240 2.20 -12.07 4.73
N TYR A 241 3.38 -12.63 4.97
CA TYR A 241 4.57 -12.40 4.14
C TYR A 241 4.47 -12.99 2.73
N TRP A 242 3.53 -13.90 2.46
CA TRP A 242 3.34 -14.47 1.12
C TRP A 242 3.06 -13.39 0.08
N THR A 243 2.34 -12.35 0.48
CA THR A 243 1.97 -11.23 -0.39
C THR A 243 3.19 -10.38 -0.77
N TYR A 244 4.17 -10.23 0.12
CA TYR A 244 5.43 -9.53 -0.15
C TYR A 244 6.31 -10.33 -1.13
N TYR A 245 6.36 -11.67 -1.00
CA TYR A 245 7.01 -12.51 -2.01
C TYR A 245 6.34 -12.38 -3.38
N ALA A 246 5.01 -12.32 -3.42
CA ALA A 246 4.25 -12.14 -4.65
C ALA A 246 4.48 -10.77 -5.29
N ALA A 247 4.59 -9.72 -4.47
CA ALA A 247 4.79 -8.34 -4.92
C ALA A 247 6.18 -8.09 -5.53
N ASP A 248 7.20 -8.86 -5.13
CA ASP A 248 8.58 -8.69 -5.57
C ASP A 248 8.94 -9.53 -6.83
N HIS A 249 7.97 -10.17 -7.47
CA HIS A 249 8.12 -10.97 -8.71
C HIS A 249 9.16 -12.11 -8.68
N ARG A 250 9.71 -12.46 -7.51
CA ARG A 250 10.77 -13.48 -7.40
C ARG A 250 10.31 -14.89 -7.74
N ALA A 251 9.02 -15.18 -7.55
CA ALA A 251 8.45 -16.48 -7.80
C ALA A 251 6.98 -16.37 -8.22
N GLY A 252 6.45 -17.42 -8.85
CA GLY A 252 5.01 -17.54 -9.08
C GLY A 252 4.21 -17.70 -7.78
N ILE A 253 2.89 -17.86 -7.91
CA ILE A 253 1.96 -17.98 -6.76
C ILE A 253 2.41 -19.05 -5.76
N GLY A 254 2.68 -20.28 -6.22
CA GLY A 254 3.09 -21.37 -5.33
C GLY A 254 4.46 -21.13 -4.68
N GLY A 255 5.40 -20.53 -5.42
CA GLY A 255 6.73 -20.18 -4.87
C GLY A 255 6.65 -19.06 -3.84
N SER A 256 5.72 -18.13 -3.99
CA SER A 256 5.48 -17.06 -3.02
C SER A 256 4.93 -17.60 -1.69
N ILE A 257 3.98 -18.54 -1.77
CA ILE A 257 3.38 -19.19 -0.60
C ILE A 257 4.42 -20.06 0.11
N SER A 258 5.04 -20.99 -0.62
CA SER A 258 6.03 -21.92 -0.04
C SER A 258 7.28 -21.20 0.48
N GLY A 259 7.77 -20.20 -0.25
CA GLY A 259 8.90 -19.36 0.19
C GLY A 259 8.56 -18.59 1.45
N GLY A 260 7.44 -17.86 1.45
CA GLY A 260 7.02 -17.07 2.61
C GLY A 260 6.73 -17.94 3.84
N PHE A 261 6.12 -19.11 3.67
CA PHE A 261 5.88 -20.05 4.77
C PHE A 261 7.19 -20.63 5.33
N ASN A 262 8.08 -21.12 4.47
CA ASN A 262 9.33 -21.75 4.90
C ASN A 262 10.29 -20.76 5.57
N ASP A 263 10.42 -19.55 5.01
CA ASP A 263 11.33 -18.56 5.56
C ASP A 263 10.73 -17.88 6.80
N GLY A 264 9.41 -17.71 6.84
CA GLY A 264 8.65 -17.32 8.02
C GLY A 264 8.81 -18.32 9.17
N LEU A 265 8.78 -19.63 8.91
CA LEU A 265 9.04 -20.66 9.91
C LEU A 265 10.48 -20.60 10.47
N LYS A 266 11.49 -20.45 9.60
CA LYS A 266 12.89 -20.38 10.03
C LYS A 266 13.18 -19.16 10.92
N ASN A 267 12.48 -18.05 10.68
CA ASN A 267 12.64 -16.81 11.41
C ASN A 267 11.47 -16.52 12.37
N TYR A 268 10.64 -17.51 12.70
CA TYR A 268 9.33 -17.32 13.31
C TYR A 268 9.34 -16.42 14.55
N ALA A 269 10.26 -16.65 15.48
CA ALA A 269 10.36 -15.85 16.71
C ALA A 269 10.66 -14.37 16.43
N ASN A 270 11.52 -14.08 15.46
CA ASN A 270 11.88 -12.71 15.10
C ASN A 270 10.74 -12.03 14.34
N VAL A 271 10.11 -12.74 13.41
CA VAL A 271 8.95 -12.22 12.66
C VAL A 271 7.77 -11.97 13.60
N LEU A 272 7.49 -12.89 14.51
CA LEU A 272 6.48 -12.71 15.55
C LEU A 272 6.83 -11.53 16.46
N GLY A 273 8.10 -11.39 16.86
CA GLY A 273 8.57 -10.23 17.61
C GLY A 273 8.33 -8.92 16.86
N PHE A 274 8.59 -8.88 15.56
CA PHE A 274 8.28 -7.73 14.72
C PHE A 274 6.78 -7.43 14.71
N GLU A 275 5.92 -8.44 14.47
CA GLU A 275 4.46 -8.24 14.41
C GLU A 275 3.88 -7.79 15.76
N ILE A 276 4.39 -8.32 16.87
CA ILE A 276 3.98 -7.89 18.21
C ILE A 276 4.34 -6.42 18.42
N VAL A 277 5.57 -6.01 18.12
CA VAL A 277 5.99 -4.62 18.33
C VAL A 277 5.26 -3.69 17.37
N ALA A 278 5.11 -4.05 16.09
CA ALA A 278 4.33 -3.28 15.12
C ALA A 278 2.85 -3.16 15.53
N GLY A 279 2.27 -4.24 16.05
CA GLY A 279 0.92 -4.27 16.61
C GLY A 279 0.77 -3.37 17.83
N LEU A 280 1.72 -3.40 18.76
CA LEU A 280 1.74 -2.53 19.94
C LEU A 280 1.90 -1.05 19.56
N ILE A 281 2.79 -0.72 18.62
CA ILE A 281 2.94 0.64 18.10
C ILE A 281 1.62 1.13 17.48
N THR A 282 0.99 0.28 16.66
CA THR A 282 -0.30 0.58 16.03
C THR A 282 -1.40 0.77 17.07
N LEU A 283 -1.46 -0.08 18.09
CA LEU A 283 -2.43 -0.01 19.19
C LEU A 283 -2.25 1.27 20.00
N VAL A 284 -1.03 1.58 20.44
CA VAL A 284 -0.74 2.77 21.28
C VAL A 284 -1.02 4.05 20.50
N ILE A 285 -0.49 4.18 19.27
CA ILE A 285 -0.71 5.38 18.46
C ILE A 285 -2.20 5.50 18.09
N GLY A 286 -2.84 4.39 17.73
CA GLY A 286 -4.27 4.35 17.44
C GLY A 286 -5.12 4.80 18.64
N ALA A 287 -4.85 4.29 19.84
CA ALA A 287 -5.59 4.65 21.05
C ALA A 287 -5.36 6.13 21.44
N VAL A 288 -4.11 6.58 21.50
CA VAL A 288 -3.76 7.95 21.92
C VAL A 288 -4.26 9.00 20.93
N SER A 289 -4.27 8.69 19.63
CA SER A 289 -4.74 9.62 18.58
C SER A 289 -6.22 9.48 18.22
N PHE A 290 -6.98 8.62 18.91
CA PHE A 290 -8.33 8.24 18.51
C PHE A 290 -8.42 7.79 17.04
N GLY A 291 -7.39 7.09 16.57
CA GLY A 291 -7.29 6.55 15.22
C GLY A 291 -6.80 7.52 14.16
N ILE A 292 -6.70 8.82 14.44
CA ILE A 292 -6.35 9.86 13.45
C ILE A 292 -4.96 9.64 12.86
N LEU A 293 -4.01 9.16 13.65
CA LEU A 293 -2.63 8.95 13.20
C LEU A 293 -2.36 7.55 12.65
N LEU A 294 -3.35 6.65 12.61
CA LEU A 294 -3.16 5.28 12.09
C LEU A 294 -2.58 5.23 10.66
N PRO A 295 -3.01 6.08 9.70
CA PRO A 295 -2.42 6.09 8.37
C PRO A 295 -0.89 6.35 8.40
N LEU A 296 -0.43 7.22 9.31
CA LEU A 296 0.99 7.53 9.48
C LEU A 296 1.81 6.38 10.06
N VAL A 297 1.16 5.36 10.64
CA VAL A 297 1.81 4.16 11.17
C VAL A 297 1.80 3.03 10.15
N GLN A 298 0.72 2.89 9.38
CA GLN A 298 0.58 1.81 8.40
C GLN A 298 1.68 1.85 7.34
N GLY A 299 2.00 3.04 6.79
CA GLY A 299 3.08 3.18 5.81
C GLY A 299 4.44 2.66 6.32
N PRO A 300 4.96 3.19 7.45
CA PRO A 300 6.17 2.68 8.09
C PRO A 300 6.16 1.17 8.35
N VAL A 301 5.05 0.63 8.87
CA VAL A 301 4.94 -0.79 9.19
C VAL A 301 4.99 -1.64 7.92
N MET A 302 4.33 -1.21 6.83
CA MET A 302 4.41 -1.89 5.54
C MET A 302 5.83 -1.91 4.97
N ILE A 303 6.58 -0.80 5.08
CA ILE A 303 8.00 -0.76 4.67
C ILE A 303 8.85 -1.67 5.56
N GLY A 304 8.59 -1.68 6.87
CA GLY A 304 9.24 -2.57 7.82
C GLY A 304 9.02 -4.05 7.47
N ARG A 305 7.78 -4.42 7.14
CA ARG A 305 7.43 -5.78 6.66
C ARG A 305 8.14 -6.11 5.36
N ALA A 306 8.23 -5.16 4.43
CA ALA A 306 8.98 -5.35 3.18
C ALA A 306 10.48 -5.60 3.45
N LEU A 307 11.07 -4.94 4.44
CA LEU A 307 12.44 -5.21 4.86
C LEU A 307 12.58 -6.59 5.53
N VAL A 308 11.68 -6.94 6.46
CA VAL A 308 11.66 -8.29 7.09
C VAL A 308 11.56 -9.37 6.02
N TYR A 309 10.68 -9.19 5.04
CA TYR A 309 10.60 -10.04 3.84
C TYR A 309 11.96 -10.18 3.15
N ARG A 310 12.59 -9.07 2.75
CA ARG A 310 13.90 -9.06 2.07
C ARG A 310 14.99 -9.72 2.92
N GLN A 311 14.95 -9.53 4.24
CA GLN A 311 15.87 -10.16 5.18
C GLN A 311 15.72 -11.69 5.15
N MET A 312 14.50 -12.18 5.33
CA MET A 312 14.18 -13.62 5.32
C MET A 312 14.50 -14.30 3.99
N SER A 313 14.17 -13.63 2.88
CA SER A 313 14.32 -14.17 1.53
C SER A 313 15.77 -14.11 1.00
N LYS A 314 16.74 -13.72 1.83
CA LYS A 314 18.13 -13.41 1.42
C LYS A 314 18.19 -12.45 0.23
N GLY A 315 17.28 -11.47 0.23
CA GLY A 315 17.20 -10.42 -0.77
C GLY A 315 18.23 -9.32 -0.54
N ASN A 316 18.24 -8.35 -1.45
CA ASN A 316 19.08 -7.18 -1.33
C ASN A 316 18.44 -6.23 -0.31
N ILE A 317 19.25 -5.72 0.61
CA ILE A 317 18.87 -4.77 1.65
C ILE A 317 19.92 -3.66 1.72
N PRO A 318 19.58 -2.45 2.19
CA PRO A 318 20.58 -1.40 2.35
C PRO A 318 21.67 -1.80 3.34
N ALA A 319 22.93 -1.50 3.03
CA ALA A 319 24.09 -1.82 3.86
C ALA A 319 24.00 -1.22 5.27
N THR A 320 23.28 -0.12 5.42
CA THR A 320 23.00 0.55 6.70
C THR A 320 22.18 -0.29 7.67
N VAL A 321 21.52 -1.35 7.18
CA VAL A 321 20.64 -2.25 7.95
C VAL A 321 21.33 -3.57 8.33
N VAL A 322 22.47 -3.89 7.70
CA VAL A 322 23.24 -5.10 8.04
C VAL A 322 23.97 -4.88 9.36
N GLN A 323 23.53 -5.59 10.39
CA GLN A 323 24.21 -5.72 11.68
C GLN A 323 24.62 -7.17 11.90
#